data_AF-A0A929C8Q8-F1
#
_entry.id   AF-A0A929C8Q8-F1
#
_cell.length_a   1.000
_cell.length_b   1.000
_cell.length_c   1.000
_cell.angle_alpha   90.00
_cell.angle_beta   90.00
_cell.angle_gamma   90.00
#
_symmetry.space_group_name_H-M   'P 1'
#
loop_
_entity.id
_entity.type
_entity.pdbx_description
1 polymer ?
#
loop_
_entity_poly.entity_id
_entity_poly.type
_entity_poly.pdbx_seq_one_letter_code
_entity_poly.pdbx_strand_id
1 'polypeptide(L)'
;DVYQAAHPGINAIISAGTATAALFAVYKLLPFGGELWLNIAVIIGLITFLGSNFLGISQKNANRLLGYSSIGQIGLLLAVMGFSKHLGEHFHMVFFALFISHFLAKAGLFWLSGLIAKEEIKNWAVLRKQPILLFLFGLFVFTLIGFPPFPSFYGKWQLIMDLASNNNYMWIGLILLGSIFEGVYLFRWLGYAMKLEPEEGSSIKLDWEKIIPIAVFGLFIFLASYFTNQIFPSNFNINLIPVYFILFLFIIDFLPAYIKNTIAIAGMGYYAYYIYPAIEQDTLRLVFAGIFLLGGILTMFAGYSVKGRRPGFFPFAIMMYAGLIGLVEAENLFQFFFAWELMTLGSYILIIRGKKSILHAYNYMLFSLGGAYMIFLGIALAYNGHTSISLEMLQTASFPGWAYTLLALGFLTKTAALGFHIWLPGAHAEAESDVSPMVSGILLKGGVFGLLVLFMAMGGEQAGQHPLLYALGWLGAITALGGNLMAVFQEDAKRLLAYSSVGNLGYILFAFAFMTNIGWLTGLTYSINHFLFKTLLFLAIGGVVWRVKTHNMYEMGGLIKRMPWSFIAVLIGIITLAGIPPLSGYAGKWLFYNAVITKGWYFQGAIVFFAGTIA
;
A
#
# COMPACT_ATOMS: atom_id res chain seq x y z
N ASP A 1 -18.36 -4.60 26.64
CA ASP A 1 -19.37 -3.87 27.44
C ASP A 1 -18.76 -2.85 28.39
N VAL A 2 -17.79 -3.22 29.25
CA VAL A 2 -17.08 -2.25 30.11
C VAL A 2 -16.55 -1.05 29.32
N TYR A 3 -15.84 -1.30 28.21
CA TYR A 3 -15.34 -0.22 27.35
C TYR A 3 -16.44 0.70 26.79
N GLN A 4 -17.63 0.16 26.50
CA GLN A 4 -18.72 0.95 25.96
C GLN A 4 -19.37 1.82 27.05
N ALA A 5 -19.54 1.29 28.25
CA ALA A 5 -20.27 1.94 29.33
C ALA A 5 -19.42 2.89 30.18
N ALA A 6 -18.13 2.60 30.34
CA ALA A 6 -17.25 3.41 31.18
C ALA A 6 -16.77 4.68 30.48
N HIS A 7 -16.41 5.68 31.30
CA HIS A 7 -15.84 6.93 30.81
C HIS A 7 -14.53 6.67 30.02
N PRO A 8 -14.28 7.33 28.89
CA PRO A 8 -13.09 7.07 28.07
C PRO A 8 -11.75 7.21 28.81
N GLY A 9 -11.65 8.10 29.80
CA GLY A 9 -10.48 8.18 30.67
C GLY A 9 -10.25 6.93 31.52
N ILE A 10 -11.33 6.31 32.05
CA ILE A 10 -11.24 5.03 32.76
C ILE A 10 -10.87 3.93 31.77
N ASN A 11 -11.43 3.94 30.56
CA ASN A 11 -11.07 2.99 29.52
C ASN A 11 -9.60 3.06 29.13
N ALA A 12 -9.02 4.26 29.08
CA ALA A 12 -7.58 4.43 28.87
C ALA A 12 -6.77 3.75 29.98
N ILE A 13 -7.17 3.89 31.25
CA ILE A 13 -6.51 3.23 32.39
C ILE A 13 -6.68 1.71 32.31
N ILE A 14 -7.87 1.21 31.97
CA ILE A 14 -8.13 -0.23 31.86
C ILE A 14 -7.31 -0.84 30.71
N SER A 15 -7.35 -0.21 29.54
CA SER A 15 -6.66 -0.68 28.32
C SER A 15 -5.14 -0.60 28.46
N ALA A 16 -4.63 0.50 29.01
CA ALA A 16 -3.20 0.75 29.10
C ALA A 16 -2.64 0.25 30.44
N GLY A 17 -3.11 0.75 31.57
CA GLY A 17 -2.58 0.44 32.90
C GLY A 17 -2.90 -0.97 33.38
N THR A 18 -4.18 -1.30 33.55
CA THR A 18 -4.61 -2.59 34.14
C THR A 18 -4.16 -3.78 33.30
N ALA A 19 -4.29 -3.68 31.97
CA ALA A 19 -3.82 -4.74 31.08
C ALA A 19 -2.30 -4.93 31.14
N THR A 20 -1.52 -3.85 31.29
CA THR A 20 -0.06 -3.94 31.50
C THR A 20 0.29 -4.65 32.80
N ALA A 21 -0.38 -4.31 33.89
CA ALA A 21 -0.16 -4.96 35.18
C ALA A 21 -0.49 -6.46 35.11
N ALA A 22 -1.58 -6.82 34.43
CA ALA A 22 -1.94 -8.22 34.19
C ALA A 22 -0.88 -8.94 33.35
N LEU A 23 -0.43 -8.34 32.25
CA LEU A 23 0.66 -8.90 31.42
C LEU A 23 1.94 -9.08 32.23
N PHE A 24 2.32 -8.13 33.09
CA PHE A 24 3.49 -8.25 33.94
C PHE A 24 3.36 -9.41 34.96
N ALA A 25 2.19 -9.57 35.57
CA ALA A 25 1.90 -10.71 36.43
C ALA A 25 2.01 -12.03 35.66
N VAL A 26 1.43 -12.10 34.45
CA VAL A 26 1.55 -13.26 33.57
C VAL A 26 3.00 -13.53 33.21
N TYR A 27 3.78 -12.53 32.83
CA TYR A 27 5.21 -12.66 32.51
C TYR A 27 6.02 -13.24 33.68
N LYS A 28 5.72 -12.84 34.92
CA LYS A 28 6.36 -13.39 36.13
C LYS A 28 5.93 -14.83 36.41
N LEU A 29 4.69 -15.20 36.09
CA LEU A 29 4.11 -16.49 36.44
C LEU A 29 4.32 -17.57 35.37
N LEU A 30 4.35 -17.20 34.09
CA LEU A 30 4.47 -18.10 32.94
C LEU A 30 5.64 -19.08 33.07
N PRO A 31 6.84 -18.66 33.51
CA PRO A 31 7.99 -19.55 33.61
C PRO A 31 7.79 -20.73 34.58
N PHE A 32 6.96 -20.58 35.62
CA PHE A 32 6.72 -21.66 36.61
C PHE A 32 6.01 -22.88 36.01
N GLY A 33 5.26 -22.70 34.92
CA GLY A 33 4.53 -23.78 34.27
C GLY A 33 5.24 -24.48 33.13
N GLY A 34 6.51 -24.12 32.87
CA GLY A 34 7.31 -24.70 31.80
C GLY A 34 6.70 -24.52 30.39
N GLU A 35 7.00 -25.45 29.49
CA GLU A 35 6.59 -25.36 28.08
C GLU A 35 5.09 -25.48 27.87
N LEU A 36 4.41 -26.24 28.73
CA LEU A 36 2.97 -26.40 28.64
C LEU A 36 2.26 -25.06 28.76
N TRP A 37 2.63 -24.22 29.74
CA TRP A 37 2.00 -22.92 29.94
C TRP A 37 2.37 -21.93 28.83
N LEU A 38 3.59 -21.99 28.30
CA LEU A 38 3.99 -21.20 27.13
C LEU A 38 3.11 -21.52 25.91
N ASN A 39 2.91 -22.80 25.60
CA ASN A 39 2.06 -23.22 24.48
C ASN A 39 0.59 -22.86 24.70
N ILE A 40 0.08 -23.02 25.92
CA ILE A 40 -1.28 -22.58 26.29
C ILE A 40 -1.42 -21.06 26.10
N ALA A 41 -0.42 -20.27 26.48
CA ALA A 41 -0.43 -18.83 26.29
C ALA A 41 -0.42 -18.43 24.81
N VAL A 42 0.35 -19.12 23.96
CA VAL A 42 0.30 -18.93 22.50
C VAL A 42 -1.12 -19.17 21.97
N ILE A 43 -1.71 -20.31 22.31
CA ILE A 43 -3.04 -20.70 21.81
C ILE A 43 -4.11 -19.71 22.28
N ILE A 44 -4.17 -19.43 23.59
CA ILE A 44 -5.14 -18.49 24.15
C ILE A 44 -4.93 -17.09 23.56
N GLY A 45 -3.68 -16.64 23.47
CA GLY A 45 -3.31 -15.35 22.93
C GLY A 45 -3.77 -15.17 21.47
N LEU A 46 -3.51 -16.16 20.62
CA LEU A 46 -3.86 -16.09 19.20
C LEU A 46 -5.36 -16.29 18.93
N ILE A 47 -6.04 -17.15 19.68
CA ILE A 47 -7.51 -17.25 19.62
C ILE A 47 -8.13 -15.91 20.03
N THR A 48 -7.61 -15.28 21.09
CA THR A 48 -8.06 -13.96 21.54
C THR A 48 -7.79 -12.90 20.47
N PHE A 49 -6.59 -12.87 19.89
CA PHE A 49 -6.21 -11.92 18.85
C PHE A 49 -7.08 -12.03 17.58
N LEU A 50 -7.31 -13.25 17.10
CA LEU A 50 -8.16 -13.49 15.93
C LEU A 50 -9.63 -13.21 16.23
N GLY A 51 -10.14 -13.78 17.30
CA GLY A 51 -11.55 -13.68 17.67
C GLY A 51 -11.97 -12.25 17.97
N SER A 52 -11.17 -11.50 18.72
CA SER A 52 -11.51 -10.12 19.05
C SER A 52 -11.45 -9.20 17.83
N ASN A 53 -10.45 -9.37 16.95
CA ASN A 53 -10.35 -8.57 15.74
C ASN A 53 -11.45 -8.88 14.74
N PHE A 54 -11.83 -10.17 14.60
CA PHE A 54 -12.97 -10.58 13.79
C PHE A 54 -14.28 -9.97 14.31
N LEU A 55 -14.53 -10.04 15.62
CA LEU A 55 -15.70 -9.41 16.25
C LEU A 55 -15.64 -7.87 16.17
N GLY A 56 -14.45 -7.28 16.11
CA GLY A 56 -14.21 -5.86 15.87
C GLY A 56 -14.78 -5.35 14.55
N ILE A 57 -14.82 -6.22 13.51
CA ILE A 57 -15.32 -5.87 12.18
C ILE A 57 -16.79 -5.45 12.19
N SER A 58 -17.63 -6.03 13.04
CA SER A 58 -19.07 -5.68 13.09
C SER A 58 -19.37 -4.45 13.95
N GLN A 59 -18.38 -3.94 14.70
CA GLN A 59 -18.60 -2.87 15.67
C GLN A 59 -18.78 -1.51 15.00
N LYS A 60 -19.80 -0.78 15.48
CA LYS A 60 -20.11 0.60 15.07
C LYS A 60 -19.82 1.62 16.17
N ASN A 61 -19.83 1.21 17.44
CA ASN A 61 -19.48 2.07 18.56
C ASN A 61 -17.94 2.15 18.69
N ALA A 62 -17.40 3.37 18.74
CA ALA A 62 -15.97 3.65 18.77
C ALA A 62 -15.27 3.05 19.99
N ASN A 63 -15.83 3.25 21.19
CA ASN A 63 -15.26 2.70 22.42
C ASN A 63 -15.29 1.17 22.45
N ARG A 64 -16.39 0.57 21.97
CA ARG A 64 -16.51 -0.89 21.87
C ARG A 64 -15.50 -1.47 20.87
N LEU A 65 -15.36 -0.84 19.71
CA LEU A 65 -14.36 -1.20 18.70
C LEU A 65 -12.94 -1.08 19.27
N LEU A 66 -12.62 0.01 19.96
CA LEU A 66 -11.34 0.19 20.65
C LEU A 66 -11.09 -0.90 21.70
N GLY A 67 -12.13 -1.32 22.41
CA GLY A 67 -12.09 -2.43 23.37
C GLY A 67 -11.72 -3.76 22.73
N TYR A 68 -12.38 -4.16 21.63
CA TYR A 68 -12.03 -5.38 20.90
C TYR A 68 -10.61 -5.36 20.35
N SER A 69 -10.19 -4.22 19.79
CA SER A 69 -8.82 -4.03 19.33
C SER A 69 -7.81 -4.12 20.50
N SER A 70 -8.13 -3.58 21.69
CA SER A 70 -7.27 -3.70 22.87
C SER A 70 -7.16 -5.16 23.33
N ILE A 71 -8.28 -5.88 23.42
CA ILE A 71 -8.29 -7.31 23.74
C ILE A 71 -7.43 -8.09 22.75
N GLY A 72 -7.50 -7.73 21.46
CA GLY A 72 -6.70 -8.37 20.43
C GLY A 72 -5.21 -8.16 20.65
N GLN A 73 -4.78 -6.91 20.78
CA GLN A 73 -3.37 -6.57 20.98
C GLN A 73 -2.78 -7.18 22.26
N ILE A 74 -3.56 -7.25 23.34
CA ILE A 74 -3.17 -7.97 24.57
C ILE A 74 -3.06 -9.47 24.31
N GLY A 75 -3.96 -10.06 23.51
CA GLY A 75 -3.86 -11.44 23.06
C GLY A 75 -2.59 -11.70 22.25
N LEU A 76 -2.21 -10.80 21.34
CA LEU A 76 -0.96 -10.90 20.58
C LEU A 76 0.26 -10.81 21.51
N LEU A 77 0.26 -9.90 22.48
CA LEU A 77 1.33 -9.78 23.48
C LEU A 77 1.45 -11.03 24.36
N LEU A 78 0.33 -11.64 24.74
CA LEU A 78 0.32 -12.92 25.46
C LEU A 78 0.93 -14.03 24.60
N ALA A 79 0.61 -14.08 23.30
CA ALA A 79 1.22 -15.03 22.40
C ALA A 79 2.74 -14.82 22.26
N VAL A 80 3.20 -13.57 22.20
CA VAL A 80 4.63 -13.20 22.19
C VAL A 80 5.34 -13.68 23.46
N MET A 81 4.71 -13.57 24.64
CA MET A 81 5.25 -14.16 25.87
C MET A 81 5.37 -15.68 25.79
N GLY A 82 4.36 -16.35 25.22
CA GLY A 82 4.41 -17.78 24.94
C GLY A 82 5.53 -18.16 23.96
N PHE A 83 5.82 -17.30 22.99
CA PHE A 83 6.94 -17.47 22.05
C PHE A 83 8.30 -17.06 22.61
N SER A 84 8.42 -16.68 23.88
CA SER A 84 9.68 -16.21 24.49
C SER A 84 10.90 -17.09 24.19
N LYS A 85 10.74 -18.43 24.22
CA LYS A 85 11.81 -19.37 23.86
C LYS A 85 12.22 -19.31 22.38
N HIS A 86 11.27 -19.11 21.47
CA HIS A 86 11.52 -19.02 20.02
C HIS A 86 12.16 -17.68 19.65
N LEU A 87 11.81 -16.62 20.39
CA LEU A 87 12.33 -15.27 20.20
C LEU A 87 13.72 -15.08 20.80
N GLY A 88 14.08 -15.86 21.82
CA GLY A 88 15.40 -15.78 22.46
C GLY A 88 15.73 -14.36 22.93
N GLU A 89 16.88 -13.84 22.51
CA GLU A 89 17.34 -12.49 22.86
C GLU A 89 16.45 -11.37 22.30
N HIS A 90 15.74 -11.63 21.20
CA HIS A 90 14.83 -10.66 20.58
C HIS A 90 13.50 -10.52 21.33
N PHE A 91 13.20 -11.38 22.31
CA PHE A 91 11.92 -11.39 23.02
C PHE A 91 11.56 -10.00 23.58
N HIS A 92 12.46 -9.40 24.34
CA HIS A 92 12.20 -8.10 24.97
C HIS A 92 11.97 -7.01 23.93
N MET A 93 12.77 -7.01 22.87
CA MET A 93 12.66 -6.04 21.78
C MET A 93 11.30 -6.15 21.08
N VAL A 94 10.89 -7.37 20.68
CA VAL A 94 9.59 -7.63 20.05
C VAL A 94 8.44 -7.27 20.97
N PHE A 95 8.50 -7.73 22.22
CA PHE A 95 7.46 -7.47 23.20
C PHE A 95 7.28 -5.98 23.45
N PHE A 96 8.36 -5.24 23.75
CA PHE A 96 8.27 -3.81 24.05
C PHE A 96 7.85 -2.98 22.83
N ALA A 97 8.28 -3.33 21.62
CA ALA A 97 7.88 -2.63 20.40
C ALA A 97 6.37 -2.72 20.12
N LEU A 98 5.78 -3.90 20.33
CA LEU A 98 4.33 -4.11 20.22
C LEU A 98 3.59 -3.48 21.40
N PHE A 99 4.12 -3.64 22.60
CA PHE A 99 3.52 -3.16 23.84
C PHE A 99 3.44 -1.63 23.88
N ILE A 100 4.53 -0.93 23.56
CA ILE A 100 4.57 0.54 23.60
C ILE A 100 3.67 1.15 22.53
N SER A 101 3.63 0.52 21.34
CA SER A 101 2.70 0.88 20.26
C SER A 101 1.25 0.78 20.73
N HIS A 102 0.87 -0.35 21.33
CA HIS A 102 -0.46 -0.54 21.89
C HIS A 102 -0.76 0.49 22.97
N PHE A 103 0.12 0.64 23.96
CA PHE A 103 -0.04 1.54 25.10
C PHE A 103 -0.27 2.99 24.65
N LEU A 104 0.65 3.53 23.85
CA LEU A 104 0.59 4.94 23.42
C LEU A 104 -0.60 5.20 22.49
N ALA A 105 -0.83 4.32 21.51
CA ALA A 105 -1.92 4.50 20.56
C ALA A 105 -3.29 4.35 21.22
N LYS A 106 -3.47 3.39 22.14
CA LYS A 106 -4.75 3.22 22.86
C LYS A 106 -5.03 4.33 23.83
N ALA A 107 -4.04 4.76 24.60
CA ALA A 107 -4.21 5.89 25.49
C ALA A 107 -4.63 7.15 24.70
N GLY A 108 -3.94 7.42 23.58
CA GLY A 108 -4.30 8.51 22.68
C GLY A 108 -5.70 8.40 22.08
N LEU A 109 -6.10 7.22 21.60
CA LEU A 109 -7.41 6.98 20.99
C LEU A 109 -8.57 7.05 21.98
N PHE A 110 -8.41 6.52 23.19
CA PHE A 110 -9.43 6.66 24.23
C PHE A 110 -9.55 8.10 24.71
N TRP A 111 -8.44 8.84 24.80
CA TRP A 111 -8.53 10.26 25.11
C TRP A 111 -9.26 11.04 24.01
N LEU A 112 -8.91 10.77 22.75
CA LEU A 112 -9.58 11.37 21.60
C LEU A 112 -11.08 11.02 21.58
N SER A 113 -11.45 9.79 21.96
CA SER A 113 -12.85 9.38 22.09
C SER A 113 -13.59 10.16 23.18
N GLY A 114 -12.94 10.45 24.31
CA GLY A 114 -13.48 11.31 25.36
C GLY A 114 -13.70 12.75 24.90
N LEU A 115 -12.78 13.27 24.09
CA LEU A 115 -12.89 14.62 23.52
C LEU A 115 -14.00 14.73 22.47
N ILE A 116 -14.14 13.73 21.60
CA ILE A 116 -15.16 13.69 20.55
C ILE A 116 -16.55 13.43 21.14
N ALA A 117 -16.64 12.58 22.18
CA ALA A 117 -17.87 12.22 22.88
C ALA A 117 -19.01 11.77 21.93
N LYS A 118 -18.66 11.10 20.83
CA LYS A 118 -19.61 10.50 19.88
C LYS A 118 -19.41 8.99 19.87
N GLU A 119 -20.49 8.28 20.10
CA GLU A 119 -20.48 6.83 20.19
C GLU A 119 -20.19 6.17 18.84
N GLU A 120 -20.87 6.58 17.76
CA GLU A 120 -20.71 5.93 16.46
C GLU A 120 -19.47 6.40 15.70
N ILE A 121 -18.74 5.45 15.10
CA ILE A 121 -17.55 5.72 14.29
C ILE A 121 -17.80 6.63 13.08
N LYS A 122 -19.02 6.67 12.56
CA LYS A 122 -19.39 7.57 11.44
C LYS A 122 -19.38 9.03 11.87
N ASN A 123 -19.73 9.29 13.14
CA ASN A 123 -19.85 10.64 13.69
C ASN A 123 -18.48 11.25 14.04
N TRP A 124 -17.40 10.48 13.89
CA TRP A 124 -16.02 10.96 14.00
C TRP A 124 -15.59 11.82 12.82
N ALA A 125 -16.44 11.97 11.80
CA ALA A 125 -16.27 12.93 10.70
C ALA A 125 -16.02 14.38 11.17
N VAL A 126 -16.43 14.71 12.40
CA VAL A 126 -16.13 16.01 13.03
C VAL A 126 -14.62 16.32 13.10
N LEU A 127 -13.76 15.29 13.12
CA LEU A 127 -12.30 15.43 13.04
C LEU A 127 -11.83 16.13 11.77
N ARG A 128 -12.61 16.08 10.68
CA ARG A 128 -12.27 16.78 9.43
C ARG A 128 -12.18 18.31 9.61
N LYS A 129 -12.86 18.86 10.61
CA LYS A 129 -12.75 20.29 10.99
C LYS A 129 -11.49 20.59 11.83
N GLN A 130 -10.79 19.56 12.31
CA GLN A 130 -9.65 19.65 13.23
C GLN A 130 -8.43 18.89 12.69
N PRO A 131 -7.66 19.49 11.75
CA PRO A 131 -6.59 18.79 11.02
C PRO A 131 -5.54 18.13 11.92
N ILE A 132 -5.18 18.78 13.03
CA ILE A 132 -4.20 18.26 13.99
C ILE A 132 -4.73 16.98 14.67
N LEU A 133 -5.98 17.00 15.13
CA LEU A 133 -6.60 15.83 15.77
C LEU A 133 -6.81 14.69 14.76
N LEU A 134 -7.16 15.00 13.51
CA LEU A 134 -7.26 14.01 12.44
C LEU A 134 -5.90 13.38 12.12
N PHE A 135 -4.83 14.17 12.12
CA PHE A 135 -3.46 13.67 11.95
C PHE A 135 -3.07 12.74 13.10
N LEU A 136 -3.29 13.15 14.35
CA LEU A 136 -3.01 12.31 15.52
C LEU A 136 -3.85 11.03 15.54
N PHE A 137 -5.12 11.10 15.12
CA PHE A 137 -5.97 9.93 14.95
C PHE A 137 -5.39 8.95 13.94
N GLY A 138 -4.98 9.45 12.76
CA GLY A 138 -4.29 8.65 11.75
C GLY A 138 -3.01 8.02 12.29
N LEU A 139 -2.17 8.80 12.98
CA LEU A 139 -0.93 8.35 13.61
C LEU A 139 -1.17 7.15 14.53
N PHE A 140 -2.18 7.22 15.42
CA PHE A 140 -2.52 6.12 16.32
C PHE A 140 -3.04 4.89 15.58
N VAL A 141 -3.88 5.10 14.56
CA VAL A 141 -4.40 4.00 13.72
C VAL A 141 -3.27 3.27 13.00
N PHE A 142 -2.37 4.01 12.33
CA PHE A 142 -1.23 3.42 11.62
C PHE A 142 -0.25 2.71 12.57
N THR A 143 -0.07 3.25 13.78
CA THR A 143 0.73 2.62 14.84
C THR A 143 0.11 1.29 15.31
N LEU A 144 -1.22 1.19 15.45
CA LEU A 144 -1.84 -0.09 15.84
C LEU A 144 -1.75 -1.16 14.75
N ILE A 145 -1.99 -0.77 13.49
CA ILE A 145 -1.94 -1.71 12.36
C ILE A 145 -0.51 -2.24 12.16
N GLY A 146 0.50 -1.42 12.46
CA GLY A 146 1.90 -1.77 12.25
C GLY A 146 2.45 -1.31 10.92
N PHE A 147 2.07 -0.09 10.50
CA PHE A 147 2.68 0.54 9.33
C PHE A 147 4.11 1.01 9.64
N PRO A 148 5.04 0.96 8.69
CA PRO A 148 6.34 1.60 8.84
C PRO A 148 6.19 3.14 8.94
N PRO A 149 7.04 3.85 9.72
CA PRO A 149 8.14 3.37 10.56
C PRO A 149 7.75 3.21 12.05
N PHE A 150 6.53 2.76 12.37
CA PHE A 150 6.10 2.66 13.78
C PHE A 150 6.70 1.44 14.51
N PRO A 151 6.86 1.47 15.84
CA PRO A 151 7.52 0.38 16.56
C PRO A 151 6.89 -0.99 16.33
N SER A 152 5.57 -1.03 16.21
CA SER A 152 4.80 -2.24 15.92
C SER A 152 5.14 -2.88 14.57
N PHE A 153 5.57 -2.11 13.58
CA PHE A 153 6.07 -2.65 12.31
C PHE A 153 7.32 -3.50 12.54
N TYR A 154 8.34 -2.92 13.20
CA TYR A 154 9.58 -3.62 13.52
C TYR A 154 9.32 -4.82 14.43
N GLY A 155 8.49 -4.66 15.47
CA GLY A 155 8.09 -5.75 16.36
C GLY A 155 7.43 -6.91 15.63
N LYS A 156 6.47 -6.65 14.73
CA LYS A 156 5.84 -7.68 13.90
C LYS A 156 6.83 -8.32 12.93
N TRP A 157 7.72 -7.53 12.33
CA TRP A 157 8.80 -8.04 11.47
C TRP A 157 9.67 -9.06 12.17
N GLN A 158 10.28 -8.68 13.29
CA GLN A 158 11.17 -9.60 13.98
C GLN A 158 10.42 -10.82 14.54
N LEU A 159 9.20 -10.64 15.06
CA LEU A 159 8.34 -11.76 15.47
C LEU A 159 8.16 -12.78 14.35
N ILE A 160 7.86 -12.33 13.14
CA ILE A 160 7.61 -13.20 11.99
C ILE A 160 8.91 -13.89 11.53
N MET A 161 10.03 -13.16 11.49
CA MET A 161 11.32 -13.74 11.10
C MET A 161 11.83 -14.78 12.11
N ASP A 162 11.68 -14.53 13.42
CA ASP A 162 12.06 -15.49 14.46
C ASP A 162 11.13 -16.73 14.47
N LEU A 163 9.83 -16.56 14.21
CA LEU A 163 8.95 -17.71 14.02
C LEU A 163 9.32 -18.49 12.76
N ALA A 164 9.73 -17.80 11.68
CA ALA A 164 10.12 -18.44 10.43
C ALA A 164 11.41 -19.25 10.57
N SER A 165 12.40 -18.75 11.31
CA SER A 165 13.64 -19.50 11.59
C SER A 165 13.39 -20.80 12.35
N ASN A 166 12.29 -20.86 13.10
CA ASN A 166 11.81 -22.05 13.81
C ASN A 166 10.75 -22.86 13.04
N ASN A 167 10.53 -22.58 11.74
CA ASN A 167 9.51 -23.24 10.89
C ASN A 167 8.05 -23.15 11.39
N ASN A 168 7.74 -22.13 12.19
CA ASN A 168 6.42 -21.93 12.81
C ASN A 168 5.41 -21.21 11.89
N TYR A 169 5.30 -21.64 10.64
CA TYR A 169 4.54 -20.93 9.60
C TYR A 169 3.03 -20.84 9.86
N MET A 170 2.45 -21.83 10.56
CA MET A 170 1.03 -21.79 10.95
C MET A 170 0.74 -20.60 11.87
N TRP A 171 1.62 -20.35 12.85
CA TRP A 171 1.47 -19.23 13.78
C TRP A 171 1.61 -17.88 13.06
N ILE A 172 2.55 -17.79 12.11
CA ILE A 172 2.72 -16.60 11.26
C ILE A 172 1.42 -16.31 10.48
N GLY A 173 0.83 -17.32 9.84
CA GLY A 173 -0.42 -17.16 9.10
C GLY A 173 -1.57 -16.64 9.97
N LEU A 174 -1.70 -17.14 11.21
CA LEU A 174 -2.71 -16.68 12.17
C LEU A 174 -2.47 -15.23 12.64
N ILE A 175 -1.22 -14.85 12.88
CA ILE A 175 -0.85 -13.47 13.26
C ILE A 175 -1.14 -12.48 12.11
N LEU A 176 -0.80 -12.86 10.88
CA LEU A 176 -1.07 -12.03 9.70
C LEU A 176 -2.58 -11.90 9.45
N LEU A 177 -3.34 -12.99 9.58
CA LEU A 177 -4.80 -12.96 9.43
C LEU A 177 -5.49 -12.07 10.49
N GLY A 178 -5.07 -12.17 11.76
CA GLY A 178 -5.58 -11.28 12.80
C GLY A 178 -5.25 -9.81 12.55
N SER A 179 -4.06 -9.54 11.99
CA SER A 179 -3.66 -8.19 11.58
C SER A 179 -4.47 -7.67 10.39
N ILE A 180 -4.93 -8.53 9.48
CA ILE A 180 -5.90 -8.15 8.42
C ILE A 180 -7.21 -7.71 9.06
N PHE A 181 -7.77 -8.52 9.95
CA PHE A 181 -9.04 -8.19 10.60
C PHE A 181 -8.98 -6.87 11.37
N GLU A 182 -7.85 -6.60 12.04
CA GLU A 182 -7.59 -5.30 12.66
C GLU A 182 -7.58 -4.15 11.65
N GLY A 183 -6.84 -4.30 10.55
CA GLY A 183 -6.80 -3.31 9.48
C GLY A 183 -8.17 -3.01 8.87
N VAL A 184 -9.02 -4.02 8.70
CA VAL A 184 -10.38 -3.90 8.12
C VAL A 184 -11.20 -2.84 8.86
N TYR A 185 -11.36 -2.95 10.18
CA TYR A 185 -12.22 -2.01 10.90
C TYR A 185 -11.51 -0.67 11.19
N LEU A 186 -10.19 -0.65 11.36
CA LEU A 186 -9.44 0.58 11.60
C LEU A 186 -9.41 1.48 10.36
N PHE A 187 -9.20 0.92 9.16
CA PHE A 187 -9.24 1.71 7.92
C PHE A 187 -10.65 2.16 7.55
N ARG A 188 -11.67 1.36 7.87
CA ARG A 188 -13.06 1.80 7.73
C ARG A 188 -13.34 3.03 8.59
N TRP A 189 -12.90 2.99 9.85
CA TRP A 189 -13.07 4.10 10.78
C TRP A 189 -12.27 5.34 10.36
N LEU A 190 -11.00 5.17 9.94
CA LEU A 190 -10.17 6.24 9.40
C LEU A 190 -10.82 6.90 8.18
N GLY A 191 -11.31 6.09 7.24
CA GLY A 191 -11.99 6.59 6.05
C GLY A 191 -13.23 7.43 6.37
N TYR A 192 -14.01 7.02 7.37
CA TYR A 192 -15.16 7.79 7.85
C TYR A 192 -14.74 9.14 8.45
N ALA A 193 -13.76 9.15 9.34
CA ALA A 193 -13.26 10.38 9.96
C ALA A 193 -12.68 11.38 8.94
N MET A 194 -12.03 10.88 7.90
CA MET A 194 -11.41 11.71 6.87
C MET A 194 -12.40 12.28 5.85
N LYS A 195 -13.46 11.54 5.52
CA LYS A 195 -14.22 11.82 4.29
C LYS A 195 -15.71 12.10 4.47
N LEU A 196 -16.36 11.54 5.49
CA LEU A 196 -17.77 11.84 5.72
C LEU A 196 -17.97 13.32 6.04
N GLU A 197 -19.18 13.81 5.77
CA GLU A 197 -19.55 15.16 6.17
C GLU A 197 -19.94 15.15 7.65
N PRO A 198 -19.38 16.08 8.45
CA PRO A 198 -19.77 16.20 9.86
C PRO A 198 -21.22 16.67 9.97
N GLU A 199 -21.95 16.16 10.96
CA GLU A 199 -23.32 16.62 11.27
C GLU A 199 -23.36 18.15 11.41
N GLU A 200 -24.42 18.79 10.92
CA GLU A 200 -24.60 20.23 11.08
C GLU A 200 -24.60 20.63 12.56
N GLY A 201 -23.92 21.74 12.89
CA GLY A 201 -23.74 22.18 14.28
C GLY A 201 -22.74 21.38 15.11
N SER A 202 -22.22 20.24 14.63
CA SER A 202 -21.20 19.47 15.37
C SER A 202 -19.87 20.24 15.44
N SER A 203 -19.35 20.38 16.66
CA SER A 203 -18.04 20.97 16.94
C SER A 203 -17.37 20.21 18.09
N ILE A 204 -16.04 20.21 18.08
CA ILE A 204 -15.23 19.74 19.20
C ILE A 204 -14.86 20.97 20.01
N LYS A 205 -15.12 20.95 21.32
CA LYS A 205 -14.60 21.99 22.23
C LYS A 205 -13.09 21.78 22.41
N LEU A 206 -12.30 22.72 21.88
CA LEU A 206 -10.84 22.67 21.87
C LEU A 206 -10.26 23.40 23.08
N ASP A 207 -10.47 22.86 24.27
CA ASP A 207 -9.71 23.33 25.42
C ASP A 207 -8.27 22.80 25.26
N TRP A 208 -7.28 23.69 25.23
CA TRP A 208 -5.86 23.31 25.01
C TRP A 208 -5.40 22.21 25.97
N GLU A 209 -5.87 22.26 27.22
CA GLU A 209 -5.62 21.28 28.27
C GLU A 209 -6.04 19.85 27.87
N LYS A 210 -7.08 19.69 27.03
CA LYS A 210 -7.56 18.38 26.56
C LYS A 210 -6.80 17.87 25.35
N ILE A 211 -6.17 18.76 24.58
CA ILE A 211 -5.39 18.40 23.38
C ILE A 211 -3.98 17.96 23.78
N ILE A 212 -3.39 18.60 24.79
CA ILE A 212 -2.02 18.34 25.26
C ILE A 212 -1.78 16.84 25.48
N PRO A 213 -2.61 16.08 26.23
CA PRO A 213 -2.38 14.65 26.42
C PRO A 213 -2.31 13.86 25.11
N ILE A 214 -3.20 14.17 24.15
CA ILE A 214 -3.25 13.49 22.84
C ILE A 214 -1.98 13.79 22.05
N ALA A 215 -1.55 15.05 22.03
CA ALA A 215 -0.33 15.47 21.36
C ALA A 215 0.91 14.84 22.00
N VAL A 216 0.95 14.73 23.33
CA VAL A 216 2.02 14.07 24.08
C VAL A 216 2.13 12.59 23.69
N PHE A 217 1.02 11.85 23.67
CA PHE A 217 1.04 10.46 23.19
C PHE A 217 1.51 10.34 21.73
N GLY A 218 1.10 11.26 20.85
CA GLY A 218 1.58 11.31 19.48
C GLY A 218 3.10 11.56 19.38
N LEU A 219 3.63 12.50 20.17
CA LEU A 219 5.07 12.77 20.24
C LEU A 219 5.84 11.55 20.74
N PHE A 220 5.36 10.88 21.79
CA PHE A 220 5.99 9.67 22.31
C PHE A 220 5.99 8.53 21.29
N ILE A 221 5.01 8.44 20.39
CA ILE A 221 5.05 7.48 19.28
C ILE A 221 6.21 7.78 18.34
N PHE A 222 6.43 9.03 17.96
CA PHE A 222 7.58 9.39 17.11
C PHE A 222 8.92 9.11 17.80
N LEU A 223 9.03 9.43 19.10
CA LEU A 223 10.22 9.09 19.88
C LEU A 223 10.42 7.58 19.95
N ALA A 224 9.37 6.81 20.23
CA ALA A 224 9.43 5.36 20.25
C ALA A 224 9.83 4.81 18.87
N SER A 225 9.31 5.34 17.76
CA SER A 225 9.71 4.95 16.40
C SER A 225 11.21 5.18 16.18
N TYR A 226 11.72 6.34 16.58
CA TYR A 226 13.13 6.70 16.45
C TYR A 226 14.04 5.74 17.23
N PHE A 227 13.74 5.50 18.51
CA PHE A 227 14.52 4.57 19.33
C PHE A 227 14.40 3.12 18.84
N THR A 228 13.21 2.69 18.45
CA THR A 228 13.01 1.34 17.90
C THR A 228 13.89 1.11 16.68
N ASN A 229 13.95 2.08 15.76
CA ASN A 229 14.81 1.99 14.59
C ASN A 229 16.30 1.88 14.92
N GLN A 230 16.75 2.37 16.09
CA GLN A 230 18.15 2.25 16.53
C GLN A 230 18.45 0.93 17.24
N ILE A 231 17.46 0.35 17.91
CA ILE A 231 17.60 -0.89 18.68
C ILE A 231 17.55 -2.11 17.77
N PHE A 232 16.71 -2.07 16.73
CA PHE A 232 16.62 -3.17 15.78
C PHE A 232 17.92 -3.29 14.94
N PRO A 233 18.34 -4.52 14.60
CA PRO A 233 19.61 -4.79 13.91
C PRO A 233 19.96 -3.85 12.75
N SER A 234 21.25 -3.57 12.56
CA SER A 234 21.80 -2.68 11.52
C SER A 234 21.42 -3.03 10.08
N ASN A 235 20.89 -4.22 9.84
CA ASN A 235 20.38 -4.66 8.54
C ASN A 235 19.11 -3.91 8.10
N PHE A 236 18.51 -3.10 8.97
CA PHE A 236 17.31 -2.31 8.73
C PHE A 236 17.59 -0.84 8.33
N ASN A 237 18.79 -0.50 7.86
CA ASN A 237 19.15 0.87 7.51
C ASN A 237 18.23 1.41 6.39
N ILE A 238 17.21 2.20 6.76
CA ILE A 238 16.25 2.82 5.84
C ILE A 238 16.76 4.22 5.49
N ASN A 239 16.73 4.57 4.21
CA ASN A 239 16.95 5.95 3.79
C ASN A 239 15.78 6.83 4.26
N LEU A 240 16.01 7.63 5.30
CA LEU A 240 14.99 8.52 5.89
C LEU A 240 14.90 9.89 5.20
N ILE A 241 15.77 10.22 4.23
CA ILE A 241 15.74 11.51 3.52
C ILE A 241 14.35 11.81 2.94
N PRO A 242 13.68 10.86 2.23
CA PRO A 242 12.34 11.12 1.72
C PRO A 242 11.30 11.35 2.83
N VAL A 243 11.43 10.65 3.96
CA VAL A 243 10.52 10.82 5.12
C VAL A 243 10.66 12.21 5.72
N TYR A 244 11.89 12.71 5.90
CA TYR A 244 12.12 14.08 6.38
C TYR A 244 11.58 15.12 5.41
N PHE A 245 11.72 14.89 4.09
CA PHE A 245 11.16 15.79 3.08
C PHE A 245 9.61 15.82 3.12
N ILE A 246 8.96 14.67 3.33
CA ILE A 246 7.51 14.58 3.53
C ILE A 246 7.07 15.38 4.77
N LEU A 247 7.77 15.23 5.89
CA LEU A 247 7.50 15.99 7.12
C LEU A 247 7.67 17.49 6.91
N PHE A 248 8.73 17.90 6.19
CA PHE A 248 8.91 19.29 5.79
C PHE A 248 7.72 19.82 4.97
N LEU A 249 7.21 19.04 4.00
CA LEU A 249 6.03 19.43 3.22
C LEU A 249 4.76 19.56 4.08
N PHE A 250 4.62 18.78 5.15
CA PHE A 250 3.53 18.96 6.12
C PHE A 250 3.66 20.27 6.90
N ILE A 251 4.88 20.64 7.31
CA ILE A 251 5.14 21.91 8.02
C ILE A 251 4.74 23.10 7.15
N ILE A 252 5.08 23.07 5.85
CA ILE A 252 4.77 24.16 4.92
C ILE A 252 3.41 24.01 4.23
N ASP A 253 2.54 23.10 4.69
CA ASP A 253 1.26 22.79 4.00
C ASP A 253 0.30 24.00 3.96
N PHE A 254 0.60 25.04 4.75
CA PHE A 254 -0.10 26.31 4.73
C PHE A 254 0.15 27.18 3.50
N LEU A 255 1.23 26.93 2.77
CA LEU A 255 1.56 27.68 1.56
C LEU A 255 0.61 27.38 0.39
N PRO A 256 0.49 28.31 -0.58
CA PRO A 256 -0.19 28.08 -1.85
C PRO A 256 0.27 26.81 -2.59
N ALA A 257 -0.64 26.20 -3.33
CA ALA A 257 -0.40 24.95 -4.05
C ALA A 257 0.77 25.07 -5.05
N TYR A 258 0.90 26.19 -5.77
CA TYR A 258 1.98 26.37 -6.75
C TYR A 258 3.37 26.33 -6.10
N ILE A 259 3.56 26.96 -4.92
CA ILE A 259 4.84 26.96 -4.19
C ILE A 259 5.19 25.54 -3.75
N LYS A 260 4.23 24.86 -3.11
CA LYS A 260 4.43 23.47 -2.65
C LYS A 260 4.69 22.52 -3.81
N ASN A 261 4.03 22.73 -4.94
CA ASN A 261 4.26 21.95 -6.16
C ASN A 261 5.68 22.16 -6.70
N THR A 262 6.16 23.40 -6.77
CA THR A 262 7.52 23.70 -7.21
C THR A 262 8.55 23.08 -6.28
N ILE A 263 8.37 23.19 -4.97
CA ILE A 263 9.24 22.55 -3.97
C ILE A 263 9.23 21.03 -4.13
N ALA A 264 8.05 20.42 -4.29
CA ALA A 264 7.90 18.98 -4.49
C ALA A 264 8.62 18.50 -5.76
N ILE A 265 8.43 19.18 -6.89
CA ILE A 265 9.11 18.87 -8.17
C ILE A 265 10.63 19.05 -8.04
N ALA A 266 11.09 20.13 -7.43
CA ALA A 266 12.51 20.39 -7.22
C ALA A 266 13.14 19.32 -6.32
N GLY A 267 12.45 18.92 -5.24
CA GLY A 267 12.88 17.83 -4.36
C GLY A 267 13.00 16.49 -5.10
N MET A 268 12.01 16.15 -5.94
CA MET A 268 12.08 14.95 -6.79
C MET A 268 13.24 15.00 -7.80
N GLY A 269 13.47 16.17 -8.43
CA GLY A 269 14.57 16.36 -9.37
C GLY A 269 15.94 16.25 -8.71
N TYR A 270 16.11 16.87 -7.52
CA TYR A 270 17.32 16.72 -6.72
C TYR A 270 17.54 15.27 -6.30
N TYR A 271 16.49 14.59 -5.85
CA TYR A 271 16.61 13.19 -5.44
C TYR A 271 16.97 12.28 -6.63
N ALA A 272 16.40 12.52 -7.82
CA ALA A 272 16.77 11.81 -9.03
C ALA A 272 18.26 11.97 -9.36
N TYR A 273 18.80 13.18 -9.22
CA TYR A 273 20.24 13.43 -9.38
C TYR A 273 21.08 12.72 -8.31
N TYR A 274 20.64 12.75 -7.06
CA TYR A 274 21.34 12.11 -5.93
C TYR A 274 21.48 10.59 -6.10
N ILE A 275 20.44 9.89 -6.54
CA ILE A 275 20.46 8.43 -6.67
C ILE A 275 21.09 7.95 -7.99
N TYR A 276 21.20 8.81 -9.00
CA TYR A 276 21.61 8.42 -10.35
C TYR A 276 22.95 7.63 -10.38
N PRO A 277 24.02 8.05 -9.68
CA PRO A 277 25.28 7.30 -9.67
C PRO A 277 25.16 5.89 -9.10
N ALA A 278 24.20 5.64 -8.20
CA ALA A 278 24.00 4.33 -7.58
C ALA A 278 23.24 3.35 -8.50
N ILE A 279 22.52 3.86 -9.51
CA ILE A 279 21.68 3.04 -10.39
C ILE A 279 22.10 3.07 -11.86
N GLU A 280 23.05 3.94 -12.27
CA GLU A 280 23.39 4.17 -13.69
C GLU A 280 23.85 2.92 -14.46
N GLN A 281 24.37 1.91 -13.77
CA GLN A 281 24.82 0.66 -14.39
C GLN A 281 23.72 -0.41 -14.48
N ASP A 282 22.61 -0.24 -13.75
CA ASP A 282 21.48 -1.16 -13.75
C ASP A 282 20.34 -0.61 -14.62
N THR A 283 20.27 -1.10 -15.85
CA THR A 283 19.24 -0.70 -16.84
C THR A 283 17.82 -0.87 -16.30
N LEU A 284 17.54 -1.94 -15.54
CA LEU A 284 16.21 -2.20 -15.03
C LEU A 284 15.83 -1.15 -13.98
N ARG A 285 16.73 -0.90 -13.01
CA ARG A 285 16.53 0.15 -11.99
C ARG A 285 16.38 1.52 -12.64
N LEU A 286 17.19 1.84 -13.65
CA LEU A 286 17.09 3.09 -14.40
C LEU A 286 15.73 3.28 -15.08
N VAL A 287 15.22 2.26 -15.77
CA VAL A 287 13.92 2.33 -16.46
C VAL A 287 12.80 2.64 -15.46
N PHE A 288 12.76 1.92 -14.34
CA PHE A 288 11.71 2.12 -13.33
C PHE A 288 11.90 3.41 -12.54
N ALA A 289 13.13 3.81 -12.20
CA ALA A 289 13.42 5.12 -11.62
C ALA A 289 12.96 6.26 -12.55
N GLY A 290 13.17 6.13 -13.86
CA GLY A 290 12.66 7.06 -14.86
C GLY A 290 11.14 7.15 -14.84
N ILE A 291 10.44 6.01 -14.86
CA ILE A 291 8.97 5.97 -14.76
C ILE A 291 8.48 6.62 -13.46
N PHE A 292 9.13 6.36 -12.32
CA PHE A 292 8.69 6.85 -11.01
C PHE A 292 8.99 8.33 -10.79
N LEU A 293 10.22 8.79 -11.07
CA LEU A 293 10.65 10.16 -10.80
C LEU A 293 10.32 11.11 -11.94
N LEU A 294 10.72 10.81 -13.18
CA LEU A 294 10.37 11.66 -14.33
C LEU A 294 8.87 11.65 -14.57
N GLY A 295 8.24 10.46 -14.53
CA GLY A 295 6.79 10.36 -14.59
C GLY A 295 6.10 11.11 -13.46
N GLY A 296 6.63 11.03 -12.24
CA GLY A 296 6.11 11.77 -11.10
C GLY A 296 6.17 13.29 -11.32
N ILE A 297 7.32 13.81 -11.74
CA ILE A 297 7.51 15.21 -12.12
C ILE A 297 6.49 15.63 -13.18
N LEU A 298 6.34 14.84 -14.26
CA LEU A 298 5.39 15.11 -15.35
C LEU A 298 3.94 15.19 -14.86
N THR A 299 3.51 14.26 -13.99
CA THR A 299 2.15 14.29 -13.44
C THR A 299 1.90 15.44 -12.47
N MET A 300 2.95 15.91 -11.77
CA MET A 300 2.85 17.02 -10.82
C MET A 300 2.69 18.39 -11.52
N PHE A 301 2.97 18.52 -12.82
CA PHE A 301 2.68 19.76 -13.56
C PHE A 301 1.19 20.15 -13.50
N ALA A 302 0.27 19.17 -13.44
CA ALA A 302 -1.15 19.45 -13.26
C ALA A 302 -1.45 20.26 -11.98
N GLY A 303 -0.59 20.15 -10.96
CA GLY A 303 -0.67 20.90 -9.71
C GLY A 303 -0.61 22.42 -9.89
N TYR A 304 0.01 22.93 -10.96
CA TYR A 304 0.04 24.37 -11.27
C TYR A 304 -1.31 24.94 -11.70
N SER A 305 -2.27 24.09 -12.09
CA SER A 305 -3.64 24.52 -12.39
C SER A 305 -4.47 24.84 -11.14
N VAL A 306 -4.02 24.40 -9.96
CA VAL A 306 -4.74 24.57 -8.69
C VAL A 306 -4.49 25.96 -8.11
N LYS A 307 -5.57 26.71 -7.91
CA LYS A 307 -5.54 28.02 -7.24
C LYS A 307 -5.71 27.85 -5.73
N GLY A 308 -4.98 28.63 -4.93
CA GLY A 308 -5.10 28.65 -3.47
C GLY A 308 -4.36 27.50 -2.77
N ARG A 309 -4.88 27.05 -1.63
CA ARG A 309 -4.28 25.96 -0.82
C ARG A 309 -4.86 24.61 -1.23
N ARG A 310 -4.00 23.58 -1.21
CA ARG A 310 -4.40 22.17 -1.36
C ARG A 310 -3.81 21.35 -0.21
N PRO A 311 -4.43 21.37 0.99
CA PRO A 311 -3.86 20.74 2.18
C PRO A 311 -3.70 19.23 2.00
N GLY A 312 -2.59 18.69 2.48
CA GLY A 312 -2.22 17.28 2.49
C GLY A 312 -1.83 16.67 1.14
N PHE A 313 -2.20 17.25 0.00
CA PHE A 313 -1.97 16.61 -1.31
C PHE A 313 -0.48 16.35 -1.60
N PHE A 314 0.38 17.36 -1.50
CA PHE A 314 1.80 17.25 -1.85
C PHE A 314 2.59 16.33 -0.93
N PRO A 315 2.44 16.38 0.41
CA PRO A 315 3.07 15.39 1.29
C PRO A 315 2.71 13.94 0.94
N PHE A 316 1.44 13.64 0.65
CA PHE A 316 1.02 12.27 0.31
C PHE A 316 1.39 11.85 -1.12
N ALA A 317 1.44 12.79 -2.07
CA ALA A 317 1.99 12.56 -3.40
C ALA A 317 3.47 12.17 -3.32
N ILE A 318 4.27 12.95 -2.59
CA ILE A 318 5.69 12.65 -2.38
C ILE A 318 5.87 11.37 -1.57
N MET A 319 5.01 11.06 -0.60
CA MET A 319 5.03 9.78 0.10
C MET A 319 4.85 8.58 -0.84
N MET A 320 3.91 8.67 -1.78
CA MET A 320 3.73 7.62 -2.80
C MET A 320 4.98 7.47 -3.67
N TYR A 321 5.55 8.57 -4.18
CA TYR A 321 6.77 8.52 -5.01
C TYR A 321 8.01 8.09 -4.24
N ALA A 322 8.13 8.48 -2.97
CA ALA A 322 9.19 8.06 -2.06
C ALA A 322 9.16 6.53 -1.85
N GLY A 323 7.97 5.97 -1.64
CA GLY A 323 7.81 4.51 -1.59
C GLY A 323 8.18 3.84 -2.91
N LEU A 324 7.74 4.40 -4.05
CA LEU A 324 8.06 3.84 -5.37
C LEU A 324 9.57 3.84 -5.67
N ILE A 325 10.28 4.95 -5.37
CA ILE A 325 11.73 4.99 -5.58
C ILE A 325 12.48 4.14 -4.55
N GLY A 326 11.97 4.05 -3.33
CA GLY A 326 12.50 3.15 -2.30
C GLY A 326 12.47 1.67 -2.73
N LEU A 327 11.54 1.26 -3.60
CA LEU A 327 11.57 -0.09 -4.18
C LEU A 327 12.82 -0.30 -5.05
N VAL A 328 13.21 0.71 -5.83
CA VAL A 328 14.37 0.66 -6.74
C VAL A 328 15.68 0.69 -5.96
N GLU A 329 15.73 1.47 -4.88
CA GLU A 329 16.89 1.59 -4.01
C GLU A 329 17.05 0.40 -3.05
N ALA A 330 16.00 -0.41 -2.83
CA ALA A 330 16.04 -1.49 -1.87
C ALA A 330 17.16 -2.51 -2.16
N GLU A 331 18.01 -2.71 -1.17
CA GLU A 331 19.09 -3.71 -1.18
C GLU A 331 18.65 -5.03 -0.54
N ASN A 332 17.62 -4.98 0.31
CA ASN A 332 17.08 -6.12 1.02
C ASN A 332 15.54 -6.12 1.04
N LEU A 333 14.95 -7.27 1.36
CA LEU A 333 13.48 -7.44 1.33
C LEU A 333 12.76 -6.63 2.41
N PHE A 334 13.44 -6.24 3.50
CA PHE A 334 12.87 -5.35 4.50
C PHE A 334 12.68 -3.93 3.96
N GLN A 335 13.73 -3.35 3.36
CA GLN A 335 13.66 -2.04 2.71
C GLN A 335 12.61 -2.05 1.59
N PHE A 336 12.57 -3.13 0.81
CA PHE A 336 11.55 -3.31 -0.23
C PHE A 336 10.14 -3.29 0.38
N PHE A 337 9.91 -4.04 1.45
CA PHE A 337 8.61 -4.10 2.13
C PHE A 337 8.23 -2.75 2.78
N PHE A 338 9.19 -2.06 3.39
CA PHE A 338 9.01 -0.72 3.93
C PHE A 338 8.55 0.26 2.84
N ALA A 339 9.25 0.27 1.72
CA ALA A 339 8.95 1.12 0.57
C ALA A 339 7.58 0.78 -0.05
N TRP A 340 7.22 -0.50 -0.08
CA TRP A 340 5.92 -0.99 -0.55
C TRP A 340 4.74 -0.45 0.27
N GLU A 341 4.87 -0.49 1.59
CA GLU A 341 3.88 0.04 2.52
C GLU A 341 3.80 1.57 2.47
N LEU A 342 4.94 2.27 2.40
CA LEU A 342 5.00 3.73 2.29
C LEU A 342 4.29 4.23 1.02
N MET A 343 4.55 3.56 -0.12
CA MET A 343 3.86 3.79 -1.39
C MET A 343 2.33 3.63 -1.24
N THR A 344 1.92 2.57 -0.54
CA THR A 344 0.50 2.21 -0.35
C THR A 344 -0.23 3.25 0.49
N LEU A 345 0.40 3.74 1.56
CA LEU A 345 -0.17 4.76 2.42
C LEU A 345 -0.40 6.07 1.65
N GLY A 346 0.63 6.56 0.95
CA GLY A 346 0.52 7.80 0.16
C GLY A 346 -0.61 7.73 -0.87
N SER A 347 -0.65 6.66 -1.66
CA SER A 347 -1.66 6.45 -2.69
C SER A 347 -3.09 6.27 -2.15
N TYR A 348 -3.27 5.60 -1.00
CA TYR A 348 -4.58 5.48 -0.36
C TYR A 348 -5.14 6.85 0.02
N ILE A 349 -4.32 7.68 0.65
CA ILE A 349 -4.73 9.02 1.06
C ILE A 349 -5.01 9.91 -0.15
N LEU A 350 -4.33 9.71 -1.28
CA LEU A 350 -4.67 10.42 -2.53
C LEU A 350 -6.03 9.98 -3.11
N ILE A 351 -6.31 8.67 -3.12
CA ILE A 351 -7.57 8.13 -3.67
C ILE A 351 -8.78 8.59 -2.85
N ILE A 352 -8.70 8.57 -1.51
CA ILE A 352 -9.83 8.93 -0.65
C ILE A 352 -10.25 10.41 -0.76
N ARG A 353 -9.41 11.29 -1.33
CA ARG A 353 -9.76 12.69 -1.54
C ARG A 353 -10.89 12.88 -2.56
N GLY A 354 -11.05 11.94 -3.49
CA GLY A 354 -12.09 11.90 -4.52
C GLY A 354 -13.52 12.08 -3.98
N LYS A 355 -14.51 12.48 -4.81
CA LYS A 355 -15.85 12.87 -4.31
C LYS A 355 -16.61 11.72 -3.64
N LYS A 356 -16.88 10.61 -4.34
CA LYS A 356 -17.55 9.41 -3.79
C LYS A 356 -16.56 8.26 -3.62
N SER A 357 -15.44 8.56 -2.98
CA SER A 357 -14.25 7.68 -2.96
C SER A 357 -14.19 6.67 -1.82
N ILE A 358 -14.97 6.81 -0.73
CA ILE A 358 -14.77 6.03 0.52
C ILE A 358 -14.71 4.53 0.25
N LEU A 359 -15.72 4.00 -0.45
CA LEU A 359 -15.79 2.57 -0.75
C LEU A 359 -14.60 2.10 -1.60
N HIS A 360 -14.21 2.89 -2.60
CA HIS A 360 -13.14 2.52 -3.52
C HIS A 360 -11.75 2.64 -2.89
N ALA A 361 -11.50 3.69 -2.09
CA ALA A 361 -10.27 3.84 -1.32
C ALA A 361 -10.15 2.73 -0.26
N TYR A 362 -11.26 2.35 0.37
CA TYR A 362 -11.30 1.24 1.32
C TYR A 362 -10.98 -0.09 0.63
N ASN A 363 -11.61 -0.40 -0.50
CA ASN A 363 -11.28 -1.59 -1.29
C ASN A 363 -9.81 -1.60 -1.71
N TYR A 364 -9.27 -0.47 -2.17
CA TYR A 364 -7.85 -0.33 -2.49
C TYR A 364 -6.95 -0.68 -1.31
N MET A 365 -7.25 -0.17 -0.13
CA MET A 365 -6.46 -0.46 1.08
C MET A 365 -6.56 -1.93 1.47
N LEU A 366 -7.75 -2.54 1.43
CA LEU A 366 -7.92 -3.96 1.77
C LEU A 366 -7.13 -4.88 0.83
N PHE A 367 -7.21 -4.65 -0.48
CA PHE A 367 -6.43 -5.42 -1.45
C PHE A 367 -4.92 -5.21 -1.24
N SER A 368 -4.50 -3.97 -0.97
CA SER A 368 -3.09 -3.65 -0.75
C SER A 368 -2.55 -4.29 0.54
N LEU A 369 -3.31 -4.24 1.64
CA LEU A 369 -2.94 -4.84 2.92
C LEU A 369 -2.87 -6.37 2.82
N GLY A 370 -3.86 -6.99 2.16
CA GLY A 370 -3.85 -8.42 1.89
C GLY A 370 -2.63 -8.83 1.05
N GLY A 371 -2.33 -8.07 -0.01
CA GLY A 371 -1.15 -8.31 -0.84
C GLY A 371 0.17 -8.14 -0.10
N ALA A 372 0.28 -7.11 0.74
CA ALA A 372 1.47 -6.90 1.55
C ALA A 372 1.70 -8.05 2.55
N TYR A 373 0.65 -8.55 3.21
CA TYR A 373 0.82 -9.71 4.09
C TYR A 373 1.08 -11.03 3.34
N MET A 374 0.64 -11.17 2.09
CA MET A 374 1.09 -12.27 1.23
C MET A 374 2.59 -12.14 0.91
N ILE A 375 3.07 -10.94 0.58
CA ILE A 375 4.51 -10.68 0.41
C ILE A 375 5.27 -11.05 1.68
N PHE A 376 4.79 -10.59 2.83
CA PHE A 376 5.41 -10.83 4.12
C PHE A 376 5.50 -12.31 4.47
N LEU A 377 4.43 -13.08 4.24
CA LEU A 377 4.43 -14.53 4.42
C LEU A 377 5.37 -15.23 3.43
N GLY A 378 5.46 -14.75 2.19
CA GLY A 378 6.41 -15.24 1.20
C GLY A 378 7.87 -15.00 1.61
N ILE A 379 8.19 -13.82 2.13
CA ILE A 379 9.51 -13.50 2.72
C ILE A 379 9.79 -14.43 3.90
N ALA A 380 8.82 -14.63 4.79
CA ALA A 380 8.96 -15.50 5.95
C ALA A 380 9.29 -16.95 5.55
N LEU A 381 8.60 -17.50 4.53
CA LEU A 381 8.89 -18.84 4.00
C LEU A 381 10.27 -18.97 3.36
N ALA A 382 10.81 -17.86 2.86
CA ALA A 382 12.17 -17.82 2.32
C ALA A 382 13.25 -17.57 3.39
N TYR A 383 12.87 -17.07 4.57
CA TYR A 383 13.81 -16.69 5.62
C TYR A 383 14.72 -17.82 6.07
N ASN A 384 14.20 -19.01 6.36
CA ASN A 384 14.97 -20.22 6.69
C ASN A 384 16.21 -20.00 7.59
N GLY A 385 16.16 -19.03 8.51
CA GLY A 385 17.28 -18.69 9.40
C GLY A 385 18.48 -17.96 8.75
N HIS A 386 18.35 -17.43 7.53
CA HIS A 386 19.40 -16.63 6.90
C HIS A 386 19.74 -15.39 7.73
N THR A 387 21.03 -15.12 7.92
CA THR A 387 21.50 -13.93 8.66
C THR A 387 21.27 -12.64 7.87
N SER A 388 21.25 -12.72 6.53
CA SER A 388 20.94 -11.62 5.61
C SER A 388 19.56 -11.80 4.98
N ILE A 389 18.81 -10.70 4.85
CA ILE A 389 17.49 -10.68 4.19
C ILE A 389 17.62 -10.22 2.72
N SER A 390 18.65 -10.71 2.04
CA SER A 390 18.97 -10.35 0.65
C SER A 390 17.96 -10.96 -0.32
N LEU A 391 17.92 -10.50 -1.57
CA LEU A 391 17.07 -11.12 -2.59
C LEU A 391 17.47 -12.57 -2.92
N GLU A 392 18.73 -12.93 -2.68
CA GLU A 392 19.30 -14.23 -2.99
C GLU A 392 18.70 -15.37 -2.15
N MET A 393 18.24 -15.06 -0.92
CA MET A 393 17.60 -16.05 -0.04
C MET A 393 16.34 -16.69 -0.65
N LEU A 394 15.73 -16.04 -1.63
CA LEU A 394 14.56 -16.58 -2.33
C LEU A 394 14.90 -17.89 -3.04
N GLN A 395 16.14 -18.07 -3.49
CA GLN A 395 16.60 -19.27 -4.18
C GLN A 395 16.76 -20.48 -3.25
N THR A 396 17.03 -20.23 -1.97
CA THR A 396 17.30 -21.24 -0.93
C THR A 396 16.14 -21.43 0.04
N ALA A 397 14.96 -20.91 -0.30
CA ALA A 397 13.75 -21.01 0.50
C ALA A 397 13.37 -22.47 0.80
N SER A 398 12.83 -22.75 1.99
CA SER A 398 12.39 -24.10 2.39
C SER A 398 11.23 -24.61 1.54
N PHE A 399 10.33 -23.70 1.14
CA PHE A 399 9.17 -23.97 0.29
C PHE A 399 9.14 -22.98 -0.88
N PRO A 400 10.08 -23.08 -1.84
CA PRO A 400 10.31 -22.04 -2.84
C PRO A 400 9.07 -21.81 -3.70
N GLY A 401 8.35 -22.88 -4.09
CA GLY A 401 7.11 -22.75 -4.85
C GLY A 401 6.02 -21.93 -4.15
N TRP A 402 5.82 -22.12 -2.84
CA TRP A 402 4.84 -21.35 -2.06
C TRP A 402 5.31 -19.93 -1.78
N ALA A 403 6.61 -19.74 -1.47
CA ALA A 403 7.19 -18.42 -1.28
C ALA A 403 7.03 -17.56 -2.55
N TYR A 404 7.40 -18.10 -3.72
CA TYR A 404 7.23 -17.43 -5.01
C TYR A 404 5.76 -17.13 -5.32
N THR A 405 4.87 -18.09 -5.04
CA THR A 405 3.44 -17.91 -5.30
C THR A 405 2.87 -16.77 -4.44
N LEU A 406 3.19 -16.73 -3.14
CA LEU A 406 2.69 -15.69 -2.24
C LEU A 406 3.26 -14.31 -2.57
N LEU A 407 4.55 -14.22 -2.91
CA LEU A 407 5.16 -12.99 -3.40
C LEU A 407 4.49 -12.51 -4.69
N ALA A 408 4.30 -13.42 -5.66
CA ALA A 408 3.62 -13.10 -6.91
C ALA A 408 2.19 -12.60 -6.66
N LEU A 409 1.38 -13.30 -5.86
CA LEU A 409 0.01 -12.88 -5.52
C LEU A 409 -0.02 -11.50 -4.86
N GLY A 410 0.93 -11.23 -3.96
CA GLY A 410 1.05 -9.93 -3.33
C GLY A 410 1.41 -8.80 -4.32
N PHE A 411 2.34 -9.05 -5.25
CA PHE A 411 2.65 -8.07 -6.30
C PHE A 411 1.51 -7.88 -7.31
N LEU A 412 0.77 -8.96 -7.61
CA LEU A 412 -0.42 -8.93 -8.49
C LEU A 412 -1.53 -8.00 -7.97
N THR A 413 -1.57 -7.73 -6.65
CA THR A 413 -2.49 -6.74 -6.09
C THR A 413 -2.27 -5.34 -6.67
N LYS A 414 -1.03 -4.96 -6.99
CA LYS A 414 -0.70 -3.66 -7.62
C LYS A 414 -0.68 -3.71 -9.14
N THR A 415 -0.40 -4.87 -9.76
CA THR A 415 -0.55 -5.00 -11.21
C THR A 415 -2.00 -5.20 -11.65
N ALA A 416 -2.93 -5.30 -10.70
CA ALA A 416 -4.37 -5.37 -10.95
C ALA A 416 -4.73 -6.45 -11.97
N ALA A 417 -4.14 -7.64 -11.86
CA ALA A 417 -4.53 -8.79 -12.67
C ALA A 417 -6.00 -9.20 -12.40
N LEU A 418 -6.60 -10.00 -13.28
CA LEU A 418 -7.97 -10.47 -13.07
C LEU A 418 -8.08 -11.19 -11.70
N GLY A 419 -9.20 -10.97 -10.98
CA GLY A 419 -9.34 -11.33 -9.56
C GLY A 419 -8.78 -10.29 -8.56
N PHE A 420 -7.66 -9.64 -8.90
CA PHE A 420 -7.05 -8.58 -8.07
C PHE A 420 -7.40 -7.16 -8.52
N HIS A 421 -7.92 -6.99 -9.73
CA HIS A 421 -8.29 -5.71 -10.35
C HIS A 421 -9.45 -4.95 -9.69
N ILE A 422 -10.23 -5.58 -8.80
CA ILE A 422 -11.53 -5.08 -8.30
C ILE A 422 -11.43 -3.66 -7.73
N TRP A 423 -10.30 -3.30 -7.11
CA TRP A 423 -10.10 -1.97 -6.54
C TRP A 423 -9.87 -0.87 -7.60
N LEU A 424 -9.30 -1.22 -8.76
CA LEU A 424 -8.69 -0.28 -9.69
C LEU A 424 -9.71 0.62 -10.44
N PRO A 425 -10.77 0.09 -11.07
CA PRO A 425 -11.69 0.91 -11.86
C PRO A 425 -12.44 1.97 -11.04
N GLY A 426 -12.91 1.57 -9.86
CA GLY A 426 -13.62 2.47 -8.96
C GLY A 426 -12.72 3.54 -8.36
N ALA A 427 -11.48 3.18 -7.99
CA ALA A 427 -10.51 4.14 -7.47
C ALA A 427 -10.21 5.25 -8.47
N HIS A 428 -10.03 4.90 -9.75
CA HIS A 428 -9.77 5.89 -10.80
C HIS A 428 -10.96 6.76 -11.16
N ALA A 429 -12.17 6.19 -11.19
CA ALA A 429 -13.38 6.94 -11.50
C ALA A 429 -13.59 8.08 -10.50
N GLU A 430 -13.38 7.81 -9.21
CA GLU A 430 -13.70 8.74 -8.14
C GLU A 430 -12.55 9.64 -7.68
N ALA A 431 -11.29 9.22 -7.86
CA ALA A 431 -10.14 10.03 -7.50
C ALA A 431 -10.12 11.40 -8.20
N GLU A 432 -9.47 12.38 -7.56
CA GLU A 432 -9.18 13.68 -8.19
C GLU A 432 -8.50 13.46 -9.55
N SER A 433 -8.87 14.23 -10.58
CA SER A 433 -8.51 13.92 -11.96
C SER A 433 -7.00 13.88 -12.23
N ASP A 434 -6.22 14.61 -11.47
CA ASP A 434 -4.76 14.64 -11.52
C ASP A 434 -4.07 13.57 -10.64
N VAL A 435 -4.83 12.83 -9.82
CA VAL A 435 -4.35 11.63 -9.10
C VAL A 435 -4.39 10.39 -10.01
N SER A 436 -5.40 10.26 -10.85
CA SER A 436 -5.55 9.11 -11.76
C SER A 436 -4.33 8.82 -12.65
N PRO A 437 -3.62 9.81 -13.27
CA PRO A 437 -2.41 9.52 -14.02
C PRO A 437 -1.26 9.00 -13.13
N MET A 438 -1.15 9.48 -11.89
CA MET A 438 -0.16 9.00 -10.93
C MET A 438 -0.41 7.53 -10.58
N VAL A 439 -1.67 7.19 -10.30
CA VAL A 439 -2.07 5.84 -9.90
C VAL A 439 -2.00 4.86 -11.07
N SER A 440 -2.43 5.22 -12.29
CA SER A 440 -2.47 4.29 -13.43
C SER A 440 -1.13 4.21 -14.17
N GLY A 441 -0.57 5.40 -14.45
CA GLY A 441 0.65 5.56 -15.22
C GLY A 441 1.89 5.11 -14.45
N ILE A 442 1.90 5.20 -13.12
CA ILE A 442 3.12 5.06 -12.33
C ILE A 442 2.97 4.01 -11.23
N LEU A 443 2.00 4.14 -10.30
CA LEU A 443 1.87 3.24 -9.15
C LEU A 443 1.80 1.76 -9.53
N LEU A 444 1.05 1.41 -10.59
CA LEU A 444 0.91 0.01 -11.04
C LEU A 444 2.26 -0.61 -11.46
N LYS A 445 3.26 0.21 -11.81
CA LYS A 445 4.59 -0.25 -12.19
C LYS A 445 5.42 -0.65 -10.97
N GLY A 446 5.04 -0.25 -9.75
CA GLY A 446 5.59 -0.83 -8.52
C GLY A 446 5.32 -2.33 -8.42
N GLY A 447 4.12 -2.79 -8.77
CA GLY A 447 3.79 -4.22 -8.82
C GLY A 447 4.53 -4.95 -9.94
N VAL A 448 4.68 -4.31 -11.10
CA VAL A 448 5.45 -4.87 -12.22
C VAL A 448 6.91 -5.05 -11.84
N PHE A 449 7.49 -4.04 -11.19
CA PHE A 449 8.86 -4.08 -10.68
C PHE A 449 9.05 -5.21 -9.65
N GLY A 450 8.12 -5.36 -8.69
CA GLY A 450 8.16 -6.46 -7.72
C GLY A 450 8.13 -7.84 -8.38
N LEU A 451 7.29 -8.05 -9.40
CA LEU A 451 7.28 -9.29 -10.17
C LEU A 451 8.60 -9.54 -10.91
N LEU A 452 9.20 -8.51 -11.49
CA LEU A 452 10.51 -8.63 -12.14
C LEU A 452 11.61 -9.01 -11.17
N VAL A 453 11.65 -8.36 -9.99
CA VAL A 453 12.59 -8.71 -8.92
C VAL A 453 12.42 -10.18 -8.50
N LEU A 454 11.17 -10.65 -8.35
CA LEU A 454 10.88 -12.06 -8.09
C LEU A 454 11.38 -12.98 -9.21
N PHE A 455 11.10 -12.65 -10.47
CA PHE A 455 11.51 -13.49 -11.61
C PHE A 455 13.03 -13.57 -11.77
N MET A 456 13.75 -12.47 -11.50
CA MET A 456 15.21 -12.49 -11.42
C MET A 456 15.68 -13.40 -10.28
N ALA A 457 15.08 -13.25 -9.09
CA ALA A 457 15.43 -14.06 -7.93
C ALA A 457 15.19 -15.55 -8.16
N MET A 458 14.16 -15.93 -8.92
CA MET A 458 13.88 -17.34 -9.28
C MET A 458 14.96 -17.98 -10.17
N GLY A 459 15.90 -17.20 -10.74
CA GLY A 459 16.94 -17.69 -11.65
C GLY A 459 16.75 -17.27 -13.11
N GLY A 460 15.88 -16.28 -13.39
CA GLY A 460 15.69 -15.76 -14.75
C GLY A 460 15.26 -16.84 -15.73
N GLU A 461 15.86 -16.87 -16.93
CA GLU A 461 15.49 -17.83 -17.99
C GLU A 461 15.53 -19.30 -17.52
N GLN A 462 16.41 -19.65 -16.57
CA GLN A 462 16.53 -21.00 -16.01
C GLN A 462 15.25 -21.43 -15.25
N ALA A 463 14.52 -20.47 -14.69
CA ALA A 463 13.26 -20.71 -14.01
C ALA A 463 12.08 -20.89 -14.96
N GLY A 464 12.26 -20.72 -16.27
CA GLY A 464 11.21 -20.62 -17.29
C GLY A 464 10.26 -21.82 -17.41
N GLN A 465 10.56 -22.94 -16.75
CA GLN A 465 9.72 -24.15 -16.68
C GLN A 465 8.91 -24.26 -15.38
N HIS A 466 9.09 -23.33 -14.44
CA HIS A 466 8.39 -23.38 -13.16
C HIS A 466 6.86 -23.26 -13.36
N PRO A 467 6.02 -24.14 -12.77
CA PRO A 467 4.57 -24.17 -13.01
C PRO A 467 3.85 -22.83 -12.77
N LEU A 468 4.34 -22.04 -11.80
CA LEU A 468 3.83 -20.70 -11.51
C LEU A 468 3.83 -19.81 -12.76
N LEU A 469 4.88 -19.85 -13.58
CA LEU A 469 4.98 -18.98 -14.76
C LEU A 469 3.94 -19.33 -15.82
N TYR A 470 3.65 -20.62 -15.99
CA TYR A 470 2.58 -21.05 -16.87
C TYR A 470 1.21 -20.55 -16.38
N ALA A 471 0.96 -20.63 -15.07
CA ALA A 471 -0.25 -20.08 -14.45
C ALA A 471 -0.34 -18.55 -14.60
N LEU A 472 0.77 -17.83 -14.39
CA LEU A 472 0.85 -16.38 -14.59
C LEU A 472 0.67 -15.98 -16.07
N GLY A 473 1.14 -16.81 -16.99
CA GLY A 473 0.88 -16.65 -18.43
C GLY A 473 -0.61 -16.70 -18.73
N TRP A 474 -1.30 -17.74 -18.26
CA TRP A 474 -2.75 -17.82 -18.38
C TRP A 474 -3.48 -16.65 -17.73
N LEU A 475 -3.07 -16.29 -16.51
CA LEU A 475 -3.64 -15.14 -15.81
C LEU A 475 -3.44 -13.85 -16.60
N GLY A 476 -2.25 -13.62 -17.17
CA GLY A 476 -1.94 -12.46 -18.02
C GLY A 476 -2.82 -12.42 -19.27
N ALA A 477 -2.96 -13.55 -19.96
CA ALA A 477 -3.79 -13.64 -21.16
C ALA A 477 -5.27 -13.36 -20.90
N ILE A 478 -5.81 -13.97 -19.83
CA ILE A 478 -7.20 -13.77 -19.41
C ILE A 478 -7.41 -12.33 -18.91
N THR A 479 -6.43 -11.75 -18.21
CA THR A 479 -6.46 -10.36 -17.76
C THR A 479 -6.48 -9.40 -18.94
N ALA A 480 -5.66 -9.64 -19.96
CA ALA A 480 -5.63 -8.83 -21.18
C ALA A 480 -7.00 -8.80 -21.86
N LEU A 481 -7.58 -9.98 -22.09
CA LEU A 481 -8.90 -10.10 -22.72
C LEU A 481 -10.01 -9.50 -21.85
N GLY A 482 -10.09 -9.92 -20.58
CA GLY A 482 -11.16 -9.51 -19.66
C GLY A 482 -11.15 -8.01 -19.38
N GLY A 483 -9.97 -7.43 -19.15
CA GLY A 483 -9.83 -5.99 -18.92
C GLY A 483 -10.30 -5.16 -20.12
N ASN A 484 -9.91 -5.56 -21.34
CA ASN A 484 -10.32 -4.87 -22.55
C ASN A 484 -11.82 -5.04 -22.85
N LEU A 485 -12.38 -6.25 -22.67
CA LEU A 485 -13.83 -6.48 -22.82
C LEU A 485 -14.63 -5.63 -21.83
N MET A 486 -14.23 -5.57 -20.57
CA MET A 486 -14.89 -4.73 -19.57
C MET A 486 -14.77 -3.24 -19.91
N ALA A 487 -13.69 -2.81 -20.55
CA ALA A 487 -13.49 -1.42 -20.98
C ALA A 487 -14.48 -0.99 -22.08
N VAL A 488 -14.79 -1.88 -23.04
CA VAL A 488 -15.72 -1.59 -24.16
C VAL A 488 -17.09 -1.15 -23.68
N PHE A 489 -17.59 -1.75 -22.60
CA PHE A 489 -18.90 -1.46 -22.05
C PHE A 489 -18.92 -0.28 -21.06
N GLN A 490 -17.83 0.49 -20.96
CA GLN A 490 -17.79 1.66 -20.09
C GLN A 490 -18.21 2.93 -20.81
N GLU A 491 -19.15 3.65 -20.21
CA GLU A 491 -19.60 4.98 -20.66
C GLU A 491 -18.77 6.10 -20.00
N ASP A 492 -18.17 5.79 -18.85
CA ASP A 492 -17.33 6.68 -18.05
C ASP A 492 -15.89 6.66 -18.58
N ALA A 493 -15.40 7.82 -19.03
CA ALA A 493 -14.07 7.96 -19.63
C ALA A 493 -12.93 7.53 -18.68
N LYS A 494 -13.03 7.85 -17.38
CA LYS A 494 -12.01 7.46 -16.39
C LYS A 494 -12.04 5.96 -16.12
N ARG A 495 -13.25 5.39 -16.01
CA ARG A 495 -13.43 3.95 -15.77
C ARG A 495 -13.01 3.11 -16.98
N LEU A 496 -13.30 3.56 -18.20
CA LEU A 496 -12.80 2.97 -19.45
C LEU A 496 -11.27 2.91 -19.45
N LEU A 497 -10.62 4.02 -19.13
CA LEU A 497 -9.16 4.08 -19.07
C LEU A 497 -8.59 3.16 -17.97
N ALA A 498 -9.31 2.97 -16.87
CA ALA A 498 -8.88 2.07 -15.80
C ALA A 498 -8.99 0.59 -16.22
N TYR A 499 -10.08 0.17 -16.85
CA TYR A 499 -10.21 -1.21 -17.34
C TYR A 499 -9.23 -1.53 -18.47
N SER A 500 -8.99 -0.59 -19.38
CA SER A 500 -7.93 -0.78 -20.38
C SER A 500 -6.53 -0.79 -19.74
N SER A 501 -6.32 -0.21 -18.55
CA SER A 501 -5.07 -0.43 -17.78
C SER A 501 -4.97 -1.86 -17.26
N VAL A 502 -6.06 -2.47 -16.78
CA VAL A 502 -6.12 -3.90 -16.42
C VAL A 502 -5.67 -4.73 -17.62
N GLY A 503 -6.27 -4.47 -18.79
CA GLY A 503 -5.91 -5.17 -20.03
C GLY A 503 -4.42 -5.06 -20.36
N ASN A 504 -3.88 -3.84 -20.38
CA ASN A 504 -2.45 -3.58 -20.66
C ASN A 504 -1.49 -4.24 -19.67
N LEU A 505 -1.84 -4.29 -18.37
CA LEU A 505 -1.03 -5.01 -17.39
C LEU A 505 -1.10 -6.53 -17.58
N GLY A 506 -2.19 -7.04 -18.15
CA GLY A 506 -2.28 -8.42 -18.65
C GLY A 506 -1.24 -8.74 -19.73
N TYR A 507 -1.04 -7.85 -20.72
CA TYR A 507 0.04 -8.01 -21.72
C TYR A 507 1.42 -8.06 -21.08
N ILE A 508 1.68 -7.15 -20.13
CA ILE A 508 2.95 -7.05 -19.43
C ILE A 508 3.23 -8.33 -18.63
N LEU A 509 2.24 -8.79 -17.86
CA LEU A 509 2.35 -10.03 -17.08
C LEU A 509 2.60 -11.24 -17.98
N PHE A 510 1.85 -11.34 -19.08
CA PHE A 510 1.99 -12.45 -20.03
C PHE A 510 3.37 -12.47 -20.69
N ALA A 511 3.90 -11.30 -21.08
CA ALA A 511 5.22 -11.20 -21.69
C ALA A 511 6.34 -11.60 -20.72
N PHE A 512 6.27 -11.18 -19.45
CA PHE A 512 7.27 -11.57 -18.45
C PHE A 512 7.21 -13.05 -18.09
N ALA A 513 6.02 -13.65 -18.09
CA ALA A 513 5.83 -15.08 -17.85
C ALA A 513 6.57 -15.98 -18.87
N PHE A 514 6.96 -15.45 -20.03
CA PHE A 514 7.75 -16.21 -21.01
C PHE A 514 9.15 -16.55 -20.50
N MET A 515 9.75 -15.72 -19.63
CA MET A 515 11.13 -15.91 -19.15
C MET A 515 12.13 -16.12 -20.30
N THR A 516 12.04 -15.27 -21.32
CA THR A 516 13.00 -15.19 -22.43
C THR A 516 13.42 -13.75 -22.63
N ASN A 517 14.61 -13.53 -23.18
CA ASN A 517 15.11 -12.19 -23.52
C ASN A 517 14.08 -11.35 -24.30
N ILE A 518 13.44 -11.92 -25.32
CA ILE A 518 12.43 -11.20 -26.12
C ILE A 518 11.13 -10.97 -25.34
N GLY A 519 10.72 -11.88 -24.46
CA GLY A 519 9.56 -11.70 -23.58
C GLY A 519 9.77 -10.58 -22.58
N TRP A 520 10.97 -10.48 -22.00
CA TRP A 520 11.32 -9.41 -21.06
C TRP A 520 11.45 -8.05 -21.75
N LEU A 521 12.11 -8.00 -22.91
CA LEU A 521 12.14 -6.79 -23.73
C LEU A 521 10.72 -6.32 -24.09
N THR A 522 9.83 -7.25 -24.43
CA THR A 522 8.42 -6.96 -24.70
C THR A 522 7.73 -6.38 -23.47
N GLY A 523 7.83 -7.04 -22.31
CA GLY A 523 7.18 -6.60 -21.07
C GLY A 523 7.67 -5.22 -20.61
N LEU A 524 8.98 -4.94 -20.74
CA LEU A 524 9.55 -3.63 -20.45
C LEU A 524 9.06 -2.56 -21.43
N THR A 525 9.05 -2.86 -22.73
CA THR A 525 8.54 -1.95 -23.77
C THR A 525 7.07 -1.61 -23.53
N TYR A 526 6.24 -2.61 -23.21
CA TYR A 526 4.83 -2.38 -22.85
C TYR A 526 4.69 -1.59 -21.55
N SER A 527 5.55 -1.80 -20.56
CA SER A 527 5.53 -1.04 -19.30
C SER A 527 5.80 0.44 -19.53
N ILE A 528 6.81 0.77 -20.34
CA ILE A 528 7.17 2.14 -20.74
C ILE A 528 6.03 2.76 -21.56
N ASN A 529 5.56 2.07 -22.60
CA ASN A 529 4.46 2.54 -23.43
C ASN A 529 3.21 2.80 -22.59
N HIS A 530 2.80 1.84 -21.76
CA HIS A 530 1.65 1.97 -20.86
C HIS A 530 1.80 3.14 -19.90
N PHE A 531 2.99 3.38 -19.35
CA PHE A 531 3.25 4.60 -18.57
C PHE A 531 3.00 5.86 -19.40
N LEU A 532 3.62 5.98 -20.58
CA LEU A 532 3.55 7.20 -21.40
C LEU A 532 2.13 7.51 -21.85
N PHE A 533 1.48 6.57 -22.55
CA PHE A 533 0.16 6.85 -23.13
C PHE A 533 -0.93 6.93 -22.07
N LYS A 534 -0.88 6.18 -20.96
CA LYS A 534 -1.90 6.32 -19.90
C LYS A 534 -1.76 7.62 -19.16
N THR A 535 -0.53 8.04 -18.86
CA THR A 535 -0.29 9.34 -18.23
C THR A 535 -0.84 10.47 -19.12
N LEU A 536 -0.56 10.41 -20.42
CA LEU A 536 -1.12 11.34 -21.41
C LEU A 536 -2.66 11.32 -21.44
N LEU A 537 -3.27 10.13 -21.57
CA LEU A 537 -4.73 9.98 -21.67
C LEU A 537 -5.43 10.47 -20.39
N PHE A 538 -4.96 10.08 -19.21
CA PHE A 538 -5.58 10.51 -17.95
C PHE A 538 -5.39 12.02 -17.69
N LEU A 539 -4.25 12.61 -18.05
CA LEU A 539 -4.06 14.06 -17.95
C LEU A 539 -4.97 14.81 -18.93
N ALA A 540 -5.05 14.35 -20.19
CA ALA A 540 -5.90 14.96 -21.21
C ALA A 540 -7.39 14.86 -20.84
N ILE A 541 -7.86 13.67 -20.46
CA ILE A 541 -9.23 13.46 -19.97
C ILE A 541 -9.47 14.24 -18.69
N GLY A 542 -8.50 14.33 -17.78
CA GLY A 542 -8.59 15.16 -16.58
C GLY A 542 -8.85 16.63 -16.90
N GLY A 543 -8.15 17.17 -17.91
CA GLY A 543 -8.38 18.52 -18.43
C GLY A 543 -9.74 18.69 -19.11
N VAL A 544 -10.18 17.71 -19.90
CA VAL A 544 -11.53 17.68 -20.51
C VAL A 544 -12.60 17.72 -19.41
N VAL A 545 -12.58 16.78 -18.48
CA VAL A 545 -13.51 16.69 -17.34
C VAL A 545 -13.49 17.98 -16.52
N TRP A 546 -12.33 18.60 -16.33
CA TRP A 546 -12.23 19.88 -15.64
C TRP A 546 -12.96 21.02 -16.38
N ARG A 547 -13.00 21.01 -17.72
CA ARG A 547 -13.70 22.01 -18.54
C ARG A 547 -15.18 21.71 -18.70
N VAL A 548 -15.54 20.47 -19.03
CA VAL A 548 -16.93 20.07 -19.35
C VAL A 548 -17.74 19.62 -18.12
N LYS A 549 -17.09 19.40 -16.98
CA LYS A 549 -17.69 19.04 -15.67
C LYS A 549 -18.40 17.68 -15.62
N THR A 550 -18.24 16.85 -16.64
CA THR A 550 -18.75 15.48 -16.72
C THR A 550 -17.63 14.55 -17.17
N HIS A 551 -17.72 13.28 -16.80
CA HIS A 551 -16.85 12.20 -17.29
C HIS A 551 -17.63 11.13 -18.09
N ASN A 552 -18.92 11.38 -18.35
CA ASN A 552 -19.76 10.59 -19.25
C ASN A 552 -19.44 10.93 -20.71
N MET A 553 -18.98 9.96 -21.50
CA MET A 553 -18.56 10.18 -22.88
C MET A 553 -19.71 10.59 -23.80
N TYR A 554 -20.96 10.19 -23.51
CA TYR A 554 -22.13 10.60 -24.30
C TYR A 554 -22.44 12.10 -24.22
N GLU A 555 -21.89 12.79 -23.23
CA GLU A 555 -22.05 14.23 -23.01
C GLU A 555 -20.86 15.06 -23.56
N MET A 556 -19.88 14.43 -24.21
CA MET A 556 -18.61 15.07 -24.63
C MET A 556 -18.53 15.43 -26.13
N GLY A 557 -19.66 15.62 -26.80
CA GLY A 557 -19.71 15.91 -28.24
C GLY A 557 -18.98 17.22 -28.65
N GLY A 558 -18.35 17.22 -29.84
CA GLY A 558 -17.80 18.44 -30.47
C GLY A 558 -16.44 18.92 -29.95
N LEU A 559 -15.75 18.13 -29.12
CA LEU A 559 -14.47 18.52 -28.52
C LEU A 559 -13.32 18.71 -29.52
N ILE A 560 -13.37 18.10 -30.71
CA ILE A 560 -12.37 18.30 -31.76
C ILE A 560 -12.19 19.78 -32.14
N LYS A 561 -13.28 20.56 -32.17
CA LYS A 561 -13.24 22.01 -32.47
C LYS A 561 -13.00 22.87 -31.22
N ARG A 562 -13.50 22.44 -30.06
CA ARG A 562 -13.51 23.24 -28.81
C ARG A 562 -12.24 23.08 -27.96
N MET A 563 -11.61 21.91 -28.01
CA MET A 563 -10.40 21.58 -27.25
C MET A 563 -9.41 20.79 -28.14
N PRO A 564 -8.94 21.38 -29.26
CA PRO A 564 -8.18 20.66 -30.29
C PRO A 564 -6.90 20.01 -29.77
N TRP A 565 -6.18 20.68 -28.85
CA TRP A 565 -4.96 20.12 -28.25
C TRP A 565 -5.23 18.91 -27.36
N SER A 566 -6.32 18.93 -26.57
CA SER A 566 -6.74 17.77 -25.78
C SER A 566 -7.21 16.64 -26.68
N PHE A 567 -7.90 16.95 -27.78
CA PHE A 567 -8.30 15.96 -28.78
C PHE A 567 -7.08 15.29 -29.43
N ILE A 568 -6.09 16.06 -29.88
CA ILE A 568 -4.85 15.54 -30.47
C ILE A 568 -4.10 14.66 -29.45
N ALA A 569 -3.99 15.10 -28.19
CA ALA A 569 -3.36 14.31 -27.13
C ALA A 569 -4.08 12.97 -26.90
N VAL A 570 -5.41 12.98 -26.85
CA VAL A 570 -6.21 11.76 -26.72
C VAL A 570 -6.04 10.86 -27.94
N LEU A 571 -6.07 11.41 -29.15
CA LEU A 571 -5.89 10.67 -30.39
C LEU A 571 -4.52 9.99 -30.45
N ILE A 572 -3.43 10.70 -30.12
CA ILE A 572 -2.08 10.13 -30.04
C ILE A 572 -2.05 8.99 -29.01
N GLY A 573 -2.68 9.18 -27.85
CA GLY A 573 -2.79 8.15 -26.82
C GLY A 573 -3.53 6.90 -27.29
N ILE A 574 -4.64 7.07 -28.02
CA ILE A 574 -5.44 5.97 -28.58
C ILE A 574 -4.68 5.24 -29.69
N ILE A 575 -4.04 5.95 -30.62
CA ILE A 575 -3.22 5.35 -31.70
C ILE A 575 -2.05 4.55 -31.09
N THR A 576 -1.42 5.08 -30.04
CA THR A 576 -0.36 4.38 -29.31
C THR A 576 -0.90 3.12 -28.62
N LEU A 577 -2.04 3.21 -27.92
CA LEU A 577 -2.70 2.06 -27.30
C LEU A 577 -3.05 0.97 -28.32
N ALA A 578 -3.66 1.37 -29.45
CA ALA A 578 -4.05 0.48 -30.54
C ALA A 578 -2.84 -0.12 -31.28
N GLY A 579 -1.64 0.40 -31.06
CA GLY A 579 -0.40 -0.08 -31.66
C GLY A 579 -0.33 0.11 -33.17
N ILE A 580 -0.74 1.28 -33.65
CA ILE A 580 -0.74 1.63 -35.08
C ILE A 580 0.55 2.41 -35.43
N PRO A 581 1.23 2.10 -36.56
CA PRO A 581 2.39 2.89 -37.03
C PRO A 581 2.04 4.37 -37.23
N PRO A 582 2.96 5.33 -36.95
CA PRO A 582 4.37 5.14 -36.61
C PRO A 582 4.68 5.17 -35.10
N LEU A 583 3.68 5.05 -34.22
CA LEU A 583 3.87 5.25 -32.76
C LEU A 583 4.46 4.00 -32.06
N SER A 584 5.05 4.22 -30.88
CA SER A 584 5.79 3.20 -30.13
C SER A 584 4.97 1.96 -29.73
N GLY A 585 3.65 2.07 -29.68
CA GLY A 585 2.76 0.94 -29.44
C GLY A 585 2.83 -0.13 -30.52
N TYR A 586 3.09 0.25 -31.77
CA TYR A 586 3.27 -0.71 -32.87
C TYR A 586 4.52 -1.57 -32.65
N ALA A 587 5.63 -0.94 -32.27
CA ALA A 587 6.87 -1.65 -31.94
C ALA A 587 6.66 -2.63 -30.78
N GLY A 588 5.89 -2.24 -29.76
CA GLY A 588 5.46 -3.13 -28.68
C GLY A 588 4.71 -4.36 -29.20
N LYS A 589 3.62 -4.16 -29.96
CA LYS A 589 2.82 -5.27 -30.53
C LYS A 589 3.66 -6.19 -31.42
N TRP A 590 4.59 -5.63 -32.21
CA TRP A 590 5.49 -6.41 -33.04
C TRP A 590 6.42 -7.31 -32.21
N LEU A 591 7.07 -6.77 -31.18
CA LEU A 591 7.91 -7.54 -30.25
C LEU A 591 7.10 -8.64 -29.57
N PHE A 592 5.87 -8.32 -29.17
CA PHE A 592 4.97 -9.26 -28.52
C PHE A 592 4.64 -10.48 -29.39
N TYR A 593 4.30 -10.28 -30.66
CA TYR A 593 4.00 -11.40 -31.55
C TYR A 593 5.23 -12.29 -31.79
N ASN A 594 6.41 -11.69 -31.95
CA ASN A 594 7.65 -12.45 -32.04
C ASN A 594 7.89 -13.26 -30.76
N ALA A 595 7.70 -12.65 -29.58
CA ALA A 595 7.87 -13.33 -28.31
C ALA A 595 6.93 -14.52 -28.13
N VAL A 596 5.66 -14.38 -28.52
CA VAL A 596 4.66 -15.46 -28.51
C VAL A 596 5.09 -16.62 -29.42
N ILE A 597 5.50 -16.30 -30.66
CA ILE A 597 5.91 -17.30 -31.65
C ILE A 597 7.15 -18.04 -31.17
N THR A 598 8.16 -17.32 -30.67
CA THR A 598 9.40 -17.92 -30.14
C THR A 598 9.12 -18.81 -28.93
N LYS A 599 8.21 -18.42 -28.03
CA LYS A 599 7.86 -19.24 -26.85
C LYS A 599 6.98 -20.45 -27.21
N GLY A 600 6.23 -20.39 -28.32
CA GLY A 600 5.33 -21.46 -28.76
C GLY A 600 3.99 -21.54 -28.03
N TRP A 601 3.62 -20.51 -27.25
CA TRP A 601 2.33 -20.46 -26.53
C TRP A 601 1.21 -19.92 -27.44
N TYR A 602 0.96 -20.61 -28.56
CA TYR A 602 0.08 -20.13 -29.61
C TYR A 602 -1.36 -19.90 -29.14
N PHE A 603 -1.89 -20.76 -28.28
CA PHE A 603 -3.28 -20.65 -27.83
C PHE A 603 -3.50 -19.46 -26.89
N GLN A 604 -2.62 -19.28 -25.89
CA GLN A 604 -2.62 -18.08 -25.06
C GLN A 604 -2.34 -16.83 -25.89
N GLY A 605 -1.41 -16.93 -26.84
CA GLY A 605 -1.08 -15.88 -27.80
C GLY A 605 -2.29 -15.43 -28.62
N ALA A 606 -3.11 -16.36 -29.10
CA ALA A 606 -4.33 -16.05 -29.85
C ALA A 606 -5.34 -15.27 -28.98
N ILE A 607 -5.52 -15.65 -27.72
CA ILE A 607 -6.37 -14.91 -26.77
C ILE A 607 -5.89 -13.46 -26.62
N VAL A 608 -4.59 -13.28 -26.45
CA VAL A 608 -4.00 -11.93 -26.29
C VAL A 608 -4.03 -11.12 -27.59
N PHE A 609 -3.91 -11.78 -28.73
CA PHE A 609 -4.11 -11.16 -30.05
C PHE A 609 -5.54 -10.60 -30.17
N PHE A 610 -6.58 -11.39 -29.87
CA PHE A 610 -7.97 -10.93 -29.89
C PHE A 610 -8.23 -9.81 -28.87
N ALA A 611 -7.64 -9.90 -27.68
CA ALA A 611 -7.68 -8.82 -26.71
C ALA A 611 -7.16 -7.49 -27.30
N GLY A 612 -6.21 -7.56 -28.25
CA GLY A 612 -5.55 -6.40 -28.85
C GLY A 612 -6.33 -5.75 -29.98
N THR A 613 -7.34 -6.45 -30.50
CA THR A 613 -8.36 -5.91 -31.42
C THR A 613 -9.50 -5.24 -30.66
N ILE A 614 -9.77 -5.71 -29.44
CA ILE A 614 -10.81 -5.15 -28.56
C ILE A 614 -10.35 -3.84 -27.89
N ALA A 615 -9.07 -3.78 -27.50
CA ALA A 615 -8.42 -2.55 -27.02
C ALA A 615 -8.24 -1.52 -28.13
#